data_AF-A0A7X4Z8B8-F1
#
_entry.id   AF-A0A7X4Z8B8-F1
#
_cell.length_a   1.000
_cell.length_b   1.000
_cell.length_c   1.000
_cell.angle_alpha   90.00
_cell.angle_beta   90.00
_cell.angle_gamma   90.00
#
_symmetry.space_group_name_H-M   'P 1'
#
loop_
_entity.id
_entity.type
_entity.pdbx_description
1 polymer ?
#
loop_
_entity_poly.entity_id
_entity_poly.type
_entity_poly.pdbx_seq_one_letter_code
_entity_poly.pdbx_strand_id
1 'polypeptide(L)'
;MDKSISQTIALLARRSQAYLNHMLGEYNITAAEQPFFLEVNHQEGLTQEELTARVCVDKAATTRALKSLEMKGYLVRLKDEKDKRQNRIYPTKKAKQLESAVKSEILCFNTQLTQGIEPQMLDLIYTGLLKMEENIADSAKETGGVMMKNYHSTMADWPVRIWNLYEIPGVFREPARHWMERDISKYNFVYAPRQYTRPDSFAYLYGYGEDKLLYLKENISKVGRRGGEETQMEQVEIDRHQIYEVLTFQELLDARFILLYSSETGQHVLELPYNSSAYHLYNPLLNWILGLKWDFDTSLAEREHPRPQELCQKSMSMYNYSLNAYRLGKEFQSYTYKSKPYHPVGKGLKAQLEEWLSIPMEQGKFEAYRFGYRTECRYLIGAK
;
A
#
# COMPACT_ATOMS: atom_id res chain seq x y z
N MET A 1 32.19 19.50 -20.62
CA MET A 1 31.62 18.14 -20.58
C MET A 1 30.41 18.25 -19.67
N ASP A 2 29.20 18.18 -20.22
CA ASP A 2 27.97 18.38 -19.46
C ASP A 2 27.85 17.35 -18.34
N LYS A 3 27.27 17.75 -17.20
CA LYS A 3 27.07 16.86 -16.05
C LYS A 3 26.17 15.70 -16.47
N SER A 4 26.72 14.48 -16.49
CA SER A 4 25.94 13.28 -16.79
C SER A 4 25.14 12.85 -15.56
N ILE A 5 23.81 12.90 -15.67
CA ILE A 5 22.88 12.46 -14.63
C ILE A 5 23.06 10.96 -14.37
N SER A 6 23.20 10.13 -15.41
CA SER A 6 23.40 8.69 -15.25
C SER A 6 24.70 8.35 -14.51
N GLN A 7 25.81 9.08 -14.79
CA GLN A 7 27.06 8.91 -14.04
C GLN A 7 26.93 9.35 -12.58
N THR A 8 26.17 10.42 -12.32
CA THR A 8 25.93 10.94 -10.96
C THR A 8 25.10 9.96 -10.14
N ILE A 9 24.02 9.41 -10.71
CA ILE A 9 23.20 8.36 -10.09
C ILE A 9 24.05 7.12 -9.81
N ALA A 10 24.84 6.66 -10.79
CA ALA A 10 25.68 5.50 -10.61
C ALA A 10 26.77 5.70 -9.54
N LEU A 11 27.34 6.91 -9.45
CA LEU A 11 28.30 7.27 -8.40
C LEU A 11 27.63 7.28 -7.02
N LEU A 12 26.44 7.87 -6.91
CA LEU A 12 25.67 7.88 -5.67
C LEU A 12 25.34 6.45 -5.23
N ALA A 13 24.81 5.63 -6.13
CA ALA A 13 24.48 4.23 -5.86
C ALA A 13 25.69 3.43 -5.34
N ARG A 14 26.88 3.60 -5.95
CA ARG A 14 28.11 2.94 -5.47
C ARG A 14 28.52 3.42 -4.08
N ARG A 15 28.40 4.72 -3.79
CA ARG A 15 28.71 5.27 -2.46
C ARG A 15 27.73 4.78 -1.41
N SER A 16 26.44 4.78 -1.72
CA SER A 16 25.38 4.22 -0.87
C SER A 16 25.63 2.75 -0.57
N GLN A 17 25.96 1.95 -1.59
CA GLN A 17 26.30 0.53 -1.43
C GLN A 17 27.50 0.31 -0.51
N ALA A 18 28.57 1.11 -0.66
CA ALA A 18 29.75 1.02 0.19
C ALA A 18 29.44 1.41 1.65
N TYR A 19 28.65 2.47 1.84
CA TYR A 19 28.21 2.91 3.15
C TYR A 19 27.36 1.85 3.85
N LEU A 20 26.33 1.33 3.17
CA LEU A 20 25.46 0.30 3.71
C LEU A 20 26.23 -0.99 4.01
N ASN A 21 27.21 -1.38 3.18
CA ASN A 21 28.07 -2.53 3.48
C ASN A 21 28.91 -2.32 4.75
N HIS A 22 29.33 -1.09 5.03
CA HIS A 22 30.04 -0.77 6.26
C HIS A 22 29.10 -0.84 7.48
N MET A 23 27.99 -0.11 7.44
CA MET A 23 27.03 -0.02 8.55
C MET A 23 26.36 -1.37 8.86
N LEU A 24 25.92 -2.08 7.82
CA LEU A 24 25.25 -3.38 8.00
C LEU A 24 26.22 -4.53 8.23
N GLY A 25 27.53 -4.26 8.10
CA GLY A 25 28.59 -5.22 8.37
C GLY A 25 28.55 -5.76 9.80
N GLU A 26 28.16 -4.94 10.77
CA GLU A 26 27.98 -5.36 12.17
C GLU A 26 26.92 -6.46 12.33
N TYR A 27 25.91 -6.45 11.45
CA TYR A 27 24.85 -7.46 11.40
C TYR A 27 25.18 -8.60 10.44
N ASN A 28 26.38 -8.63 9.86
CA ASN A 28 26.77 -9.55 8.79
C ASN A 28 25.77 -9.54 7.62
N ILE A 29 25.21 -8.37 7.29
CA ILE A 29 24.30 -8.16 6.16
C ILE A 29 25.00 -7.22 5.18
N THR A 30 25.03 -7.60 3.91
CA THR A 30 25.52 -6.73 2.83
C THR A 30 24.37 -5.92 2.25
N ALA A 31 24.64 -4.80 1.59
CA ALA A 31 23.56 -4.02 0.98
C ALA A 31 22.88 -4.74 -0.20
N ALA A 32 23.53 -5.75 -0.81
CA ALA A 32 22.87 -6.60 -1.80
C ALA A 32 21.89 -7.60 -1.17
N GLU A 33 22.07 -7.96 0.10
CA GLU A 33 21.18 -8.85 0.86
C GLU A 33 20.10 -8.08 1.60
N GLN A 34 20.36 -6.83 1.97
CA GLN A 34 19.49 -6.01 2.80
C GLN A 34 18.04 -5.92 2.30
N PRO A 35 17.76 -5.69 1.00
CA PRO A 35 16.38 -5.66 0.51
C PRO A 35 15.64 -6.98 0.77
N PHE A 36 16.31 -8.12 0.53
CA PHE A 36 15.74 -9.45 0.80
C PHE A 36 15.54 -9.70 2.29
N PHE A 37 16.47 -9.27 3.13
CA PHE A 37 16.34 -9.38 4.57
C PHE A 37 15.12 -8.61 5.09
N LEU A 38 14.92 -7.35 4.65
CA LEU A 38 13.75 -6.57 5.06
C LEU A 38 12.45 -7.17 4.53
N GLU A 39 12.42 -7.58 3.26
CA GLU A 39 11.21 -8.07 2.62
C GLU A 39 10.71 -9.37 3.24
N VAL A 40 11.61 -10.31 3.53
CA VAL A 40 11.27 -11.58 4.19
C VAL A 40 10.79 -11.36 5.65
N ASN A 41 11.34 -10.37 6.35
CA ASN A 41 10.86 -10.03 7.70
C ASN A 41 9.52 -9.29 7.67
N HIS A 42 9.28 -8.49 6.64
CA HIS A 42 8.02 -7.77 6.43
C HIS A 42 6.87 -8.71 6.06
N GLN A 43 7.10 -9.62 5.11
CA GLN A 43 6.13 -10.62 4.69
C GLN A 43 6.76 -12.01 4.59
N GLU A 44 6.28 -12.91 5.44
CA GLU A 44 6.74 -14.30 5.49
C GLU A 44 6.06 -15.16 4.41
N GLY A 45 6.72 -16.24 4.01
CA GLY A 45 6.16 -17.20 3.06
C GLY A 45 6.13 -16.69 1.63
N LEU A 46 7.03 -15.79 1.26
CA LEU A 46 7.20 -15.41 -0.15
C LEU A 46 7.96 -16.49 -0.92
N THR A 47 7.60 -16.67 -2.18
CA THR A 47 8.39 -17.45 -3.12
C THR A 47 9.61 -16.65 -3.58
N GLN A 48 10.60 -17.34 -4.14
CA GLN A 48 11.75 -16.69 -4.74
C GLN A 48 11.36 -15.77 -5.91
N GLU A 49 10.32 -16.13 -6.67
CA GLU A 49 9.83 -15.32 -7.79
C GLU A 49 9.14 -14.05 -7.29
N GLU A 50 8.32 -14.15 -6.25
CA GLU A 50 7.70 -13.00 -5.58
C GLU A 50 8.77 -12.06 -4.97
N LEU A 51 9.83 -12.59 -4.36
CA LEU A 51 10.93 -11.76 -3.86
C LEU A 51 11.73 -11.09 -4.98
N THR A 52 11.96 -11.80 -6.08
CA THR A 52 12.64 -11.24 -7.26
C THR A 52 11.85 -10.04 -7.81
N ALA A 53 10.52 -10.20 -7.88
CA ALA A 53 9.61 -9.15 -8.32
C ALA A 53 9.68 -7.90 -7.45
N ARG A 54 9.63 -8.08 -6.12
CA ARG A 54 9.56 -6.98 -5.15
C ARG A 54 10.88 -6.22 -5.00
N VAL A 55 11.99 -6.92 -5.10
CA VAL A 55 13.33 -6.31 -4.97
C VAL A 55 13.82 -5.74 -6.32
N CYS A 56 13.14 -6.05 -7.42
CA CYS A 56 13.44 -5.55 -8.76
C CYS A 56 14.88 -5.85 -9.22
N VAL A 57 15.34 -7.09 -9.00
CA VAL A 57 16.66 -7.57 -9.47
C VAL A 57 16.54 -8.87 -10.27
N ASP A 58 17.63 -9.30 -10.92
CA ASP A 58 17.62 -10.53 -11.70
C ASP A 58 17.56 -11.81 -10.84
N LYS A 59 17.06 -12.91 -11.44
CA LYS A 59 16.89 -14.20 -10.74
C LYS A 59 18.19 -14.77 -10.18
N ALA A 60 19.34 -14.51 -10.79
CA ALA A 60 20.64 -15.00 -10.31
C ALA A 60 21.13 -14.18 -9.10
N ALA A 61 20.91 -12.86 -9.09
CA ALA A 61 21.12 -12.00 -7.91
C ALA A 61 20.25 -12.46 -6.73
N THR A 62 18.95 -12.68 -6.96
CA THR A 62 18.04 -13.21 -5.92
C THR A 62 18.53 -14.53 -5.35
N THR A 63 18.90 -15.48 -6.23
CA THR A 63 19.37 -16.80 -5.78
C THR A 63 20.60 -16.69 -4.88
N ARG A 64 21.57 -15.85 -5.25
CA ARG A 64 22.80 -15.61 -4.48
C ARG A 64 22.51 -14.96 -3.13
N ALA A 65 21.71 -13.89 -3.10
CA ALA A 65 21.38 -13.18 -1.88
C ALA A 65 20.64 -14.09 -0.88
N LEU A 66 19.62 -14.82 -1.36
CA LEU A 66 18.87 -15.74 -0.50
C LEU A 66 19.73 -16.88 0.03
N LYS A 67 20.61 -17.47 -0.81
CA LYS A 67 21.52 -18.53 -0.36
C LYS A 67 22.48 -18.01 0.72
N SER A 68 22.98 -16.79 0.56
CA SER A 68 23.87 -16.18 1.54
C SER A 68 23.16 -15.89 2.87
N LEU A 69 21.96 -15.29 2.83
CA LEU A 69 21.14 -15.05 4.02
C LEU A 69 20.74 -16.35 4.74
N GLU A 70 20.48 -17.42 3.99
CA GLU A 70 20.22 -18.77 4.52
C GLU A 70 21.45 -19.32 5.26
N MET A 71 22.63 -19.26 4.65
CA MET A 71 23.89 -19.69 5.29
C MET A 71 24.21 -18.87 6.56
N LYS A 72 23.83 -17.58 6.58
CA LYS A 72 23.98 -16.69 7.73
C LYS A 72 22.93 -16.93 8.82
N GLY A 73 21.95 -17.81 8.56
CA GLY A 73 20.89 -18.18 9.48
C GLY A 73 19.79 -17.12 9.62
N TYR A 74 19.59 -16.26 8.63
CA TYR A 74 18.56 -15.21 8.64
C TYR A 74 17.24 -15.65 8.03
N LEU A 75 17.25 -16.63 7.14
CA LEU A 75 16.04 -17.17 6.56
C LEU A 75 16.12 -18.69 6.43
N VAL A 76 14.97 -19.30 6.23
CA VAL A 76 14.82 -20.71 5.89
C VAL A 76 13.91 -20.87 4.68
N ARG A 77 14.22 -21.85 3.83
CA ARG A 77 13.37 -22.26 2.72
C ARG A 77 12.61 -23.52 3.09
N LEU A 78 11.30 -23.44 3.07
CA LEU A 78 10.42 -24.59 3.30
C LEU A 78 9.74 -24.96 1.99
N LYS A 79 9.59 -26.25 1.70
CA LYS A 79 8.79 -26.69 0.55
C LYS A 79 7.35 -26.20 0.74
N ASP A 80 6.78 -25.65 -0.31
CA ASP A 80 5.39 -25.21 -0.30
C ASP A 80 4.44 -26.41 -0.06
N GLU A 81 3.46 -26.24 0.83
CA GLU A 81 2.51 -27.30 1.20
C GLU A 81 1.60 -27.71 0.01
N LYS A 82 1.40 -26.82 -0.97
CA LYS A 82 0.51 -27.00 -2.13
C LYS A 82 1.28 -27.36 -3.41
N ASP A 83 2.47 -26.78 -3.63
CA ASP A 83 3.34 -27.09 -4.77
C ASP A 83 4.77 -27.40 -4.32
N LYS A 84 5.09 -28.69 -4.12
CA LYS A 84 6.42 -29.13 -3.67
C LYS A 84 7.58 -28.75 -4.61
N ARG A 85 7.30 -28.21 -5.80
CA ARG A 85 8.30 -27.66 -6.73
C ARG A 85 8.75 -26.25 -6.35
N GLN A 86 8.02 -25.59 -5.45
CA GLN A 86 8.28 -24.23 -4.99
C GLN A 86 8.73 -24.24 -3.54
N ASN A 87 9.57 -23.27 -3.19
CA ASN A 87 9.99 -23.02 -1.83
C ASN A 87 9.42 -21.69 -1.36
N ARG A 88 8.94 -21.68 -0.13
CA ARG A 88 8.46 -20.53 0.62
C ARG A 88 9.55 -20.11 1.60
N ILE A 89 9.79 -18.81 1.69
CA ILE A 89 10.91 -18.23 2.42
C ILE A 89 10.39 -17.59 3.68
N TYR A 90 10.98 -17.96 4.82
CA TYR A 90 10.58 -17.47 6.14
C TYR A 90 11.79 -16.89 6.88
N PRO A 91 11.62 -15.80 7.64
CA PRO A 91 12.66 -15.29 8.52
C PRO A 91 12.88 -16.24 9.70
N THR A 92 14.11 -16.32 10.18
CA THR A 92 14.41 -17.03 11.43
C THR A 92 14.15 -16.14 12.64
N LYS A 93 14.13 -16.73 13.84
CA LYS A 93 14.13 -15.96 15.10
C LYS A 93 15.28 -14.96 15.17
N LYS A 94 16.47 -15.36 14.68
CA LYS A 94 17.65 -14.50 14.60
C LYS A 94 17.41 -13.27 13.73
N ALA A 95 16.77 -13.43 12.57
CA ALA A 95 16.43 -12.31 11.70
C ALA A 95 15.41 -11.36 12.34
N LYS A 96 14.34 -11.89 12.94
CA LYS A 96 13.32 -11.08 13.62
C LYS A 96 13.90 -10.25 14.77
N GLN A 97 14.85 -10.81 15.53
CA GLN A 97 15.51 -10.09 16.62
C GLN A 97 16.36 -8.91 16.12
N LEU A 98 16.96 -9.01 14.93
CA LEU A 98 17.78 -7.95 14.35
C LEU A 98 16.99 -6.96 13.48
N GLU A 99 15.74 -7.27 13.16
CA GLU A 99 14.91 -6.49 12.23
C GLU A 99 14.84 -5.00 12.61
N SER A 100 14.53 -4.70 13.88
CA SER A 100 14.42 -3.33 14.37
C SER A 100 15.75 -2.57 14.29
N ALA A 101 16.86 -3.22 14.61
CA ALA A 101 18.19 -2.60 14.59
C ALA A 101 18.61 -2.29 13.15
N VAL A 102 18.47 -3.25 12.24
CA VAL A 102 18.75 -3.07 10.81
C VAL A 102 17.85 -1.98 10.21
N LYS A 103 16.56 -1.94 10.54
CA LYS A 103 15.64 -0.87 10.10
C LYS A 103 16.08 0.51 10.59
N SER A 104 16.55 0.60 11.83
CA SER A 104 17.07 1.85 12.40
C SER A 104 18.30 2.36 11.65
N GLU A 105 19.23 1.48 11.28
CA GLU A 105 20.41 1.86 10.48
C GLU A 105 20.02 2.37 9.09
N ILE A 106 19.04 1.72 8.44
CA ILE A 106 18.52 2.18 7.15
C ILE A 106 17.85 3.54 7.27
N LEU A 107 17.09 3.78 8.33
CA LEU A 107 16.49 5.08 8.59
C LEU A 107 17.55 6.16 8.78
N CYS A 108 18.58 5.88 9.59
CA CYS A 108 19.71 6.78 9.82
C CYS A 108 20.43 7.12 8.50
N PHE A 109 20.71 6.11 7.69
CA PHE A 109 21.29 6.29 6.36
C PHE A 109 20.44 7.21 5.48
N ASN A 110 19.12 6.99 5.43
CA ASN A 110 18.21 7.83 4.63
C ASN A 110 18.19 9.28 5.12
N THR A 111 18.24 9.51 6.43
CA THR A 111 18.35 10.85 7.01
C THR A 111 19.68 11.52 6.64
N GLN A 112 20.79 10.80 6.69
CA GLN A 112 22.10 11.33 6.31
C GLN A 112 22.21 11.61 4.80
N LEU A 113 21.66 10.71 3.97
CA LEU A 113 21.63 10.85 2.52
C LEU A 113 20.91 12.13 2.09
N THR A 114 19.90 12.55 2.85
CA THR A 114 19.04 13.71 2.57
C THR A 114 19.39 14.94 3.40
N GLN A 115 20.43 14.87 4.24
CA GLN A 115 20.81 15.94 5.15
C GLN A 115 21.15 17.24 4.40
N GLY A 116 20.54 18.34 4.84
CA GLY A 116 20.78 19.68 4.27
C GLY A 116 20.04 19.94 2.95
N ILE A 117 19.21 19.00 2.49
CA ILE A 117 18.30 19.20 1.35
C ILE A 117 16.96 19.68 1.90
N GLU A 118 16.45 20.77 1.35
CA GLU A 118 15.12 21.28 1.69
C GLU A 118 14.04 20.26 1.28
N PRO A 119 12.96 20.08 2.07
CA PRO A 119 11.91 19.11 1.77
C PRO A 119 11.36 19.24 0.34
N GLN A 120 11.11 20.46 -0.14
CA GLN A 120 10.59 20.70 -1.49
C GLN A 120 11.58 20.26 -2.59
N MET A 121 12.88 20.40 -2.34
CA MET A 121 13.92 19.95 -3.26
C MET A 121 14.04 18.42 -3.25
N LEU A 122 13.86 17.77 -2.08
CA LEU A 122 13.80 16.31 -2.00
C LEU A 122 12.64 15.76 -2.85
N ASP A 123 11.45 16.37 -2.74
CA ASP A 123 10.28 15.97 -3.53
C ASP A 123 10.53 16.09 -5.04
N LEU A 124 11.20 17.17 -5.47
CA LEU A 124 11.59 17.34 -6.87
C LEU A 124 12.59 16.27 -7.33
N ILE A 125 13.56 15.91 -6.48
CA ILE A 125 14.54 14.85 -6.75
C ILE A 125 13.81 13.50 -6.88
N TYR A 126 12.91 13.17 -5.96
CA TYR A 126 12.12 11.94 -6.03
C TYR A 126 11.30 11.87 -7.32
N THR A 127 10.58 12.94 -7.63
CA THR A 127 9.75 13.02 -8.85
C THR A 127 10.60 12.88 -10.11
N GLY A 128 11.75 13.55 -10.17
CA GLY A 128 12.68 13.45 -11.30
C GLY A 128 13.25 12.04 -11.49
N LEU A 129 13.64 11.36 -10.40
CA LEU A 129 14.17 10.00 -10.46
C LEU A 129 13.10 9.00 -10.91
N LEU A 130 11.87 9.13 -10.43
CA LEU A 130 10.75 8.30 -10.88
C LEU A 130 10.47 8.51 -12.37
N LYS A 131 10.49 9.76 -12.85
CA LYS A 131 10.30 10.03 -14.28
C LYS A 131 11.42 9.45 -15.15
N MET A 132 12.66 9.45 -14.65
CA MET A 132 13.78 8.82 -15.36
C MET A 132 13.64 7.29 -15.44
N GLU A 133 13.11 6.64 -14.41
CA GLU A 133 12.83 5.20 -14.41
C GLU A 133 11.77 4.84 -15.45
N GLU A 134 10.67 5.60 -15.50
CA GLU A 134 9.60 5.45 -16.50
C GLU A 134 10.16 5.54 -17.93
N ASN A 135 10.98 6.56 -18.21
CA ASN A 135 11.59 6.74 -19.52
C ASN A 135 12.46 5.53 -19.94
N ILE A 136 13.17 4.92 -18.99
CA ILE A 136 13.99 3.73 -19.24
C ILE A 136 13.09 2.51 -19.50
N ALA A 137 12.06 2.32 -18.69
CA ALA A 137 11.11 1.22 -18.82
C ALA A 137 10.36 1.26 -20.17
N ASP A 138 10.01 2.46 -20.66
CA ASP A 138 9.35 2.64 -21.96
C ASP A 138 10.31 2.43 -23.13
N SER A 139 11.54 2.93 -23.05
CA SER A 139 12.55 2.70 -24.10
C SER A 139 12.88 1.22 -24.33
N ALA A 140 12.82 0.40 -23.27
CA ALA A 140 13.05 -1.04 -23.33
C ALA A 140 11.93 -1.82 -24.05
N LYS A 141 10.73 -1.23 -24.22
CA LYS A 141 9.61 -1.82 -24.98
C LYS A 141 9.79 -1.67 -26.49
N GLU A 142 10.48 -0.62 -26.94
CA GLU A 142 10.65 -0.30 -28.37
C GLU A 142 11.81 -1.04 -29.04
N THR A 143 12.83 -1.47 -28.29
CA THR A 143 14.10 -1.97 -28.86
C THR A 143 14.16 -3.47 -29.18
N GLY A 144 13.02 -4.17 -29.36
CA GLY A 144 12.91 -5.45 -30.08
C GLY A 144 13.92 -6.58 -29.78
N GLY A 145 14.63 -6.57 -28.65
CA GLY A 145 15.81 -7.40 -28.41
C GLY A 145 15.90 -7.81 -26.95
N VAL A 146 15.74 -9.12 -26.72
CA VAL A 146 15.66 -9.81 -25.41
C VAL A 146 14.41 -9.42 -24.62
N MET A 147 13.36 -10.24 -24.72
CA MET A 147 12.23 -10.21 -23.79
C MET A 147 12.73 -10.43 -22.35
N MET A 148 12.96 -9.36 -21.60
CA MET A 148 12.66 -9.40 -20.17
C MET A 148 11.15 -9.55 -20.09
N LYS A 149 10.67 -10.72 -19.64
CA LYS A 149 9.25 -10.94 -19.35
C LYS A 149 8.84 -9.98 -18.23
N ASN A 150 8.36 -8.81 -18.60
CA ASN A 150 7.79 -7.80 -17.71
C ASN A 150 6.48 -8.33 -17.15
N TYR A 151 6.49 -8.76 -15.89
CA TYR A 151 5.29 -9.11 -15.12
C TYR A 151 5.40 -8.55 -13.69
N HIS A 152 5.83 -7.29 -13.54
CA HIS A 152 5.82 -6.62 -12.25
C HIS A 152 5.12 -5.27 -12.40
N SER A 153 4.14 -5.00 -11.55
CA SER A 153 3.64 -3.64 -11.35
C SER A 153 4.84 -2.77 -10.95
N THR A 154 5.16 -1.75 -11.73
CA THR A 154 6.22 -0.80 -11.34
C THR A 154 5.65 0.20 -10.33
N MET A 155 6.48 0.97 -9.64
CA MET A 155 5.99 2.06 -8.78
C MET A 155 5.15 3.09 -9.58
N ALA A 156 5.30 3.14 -10.91
CA ALA A 156 4.47 3.96 -11.79
C ALA A 156 3.00 3.50 -11.85
N ASP A 157 2.68 2.27 -11.45
CA ASP A 157 1.31 1.75 -11.35
C ASP A 157 0.67 2.01 -9.96
N TRP A 158 1.40 2.63 -9.02
CA TRP A 158 0.93 2.80 -7.64
C TRP A 158 0.27 4.17 -7.45
N PRO A 159 -0.75 4.26 -6.58
CA PRO A 159 -1.25 5.56 -6.16
C PRO A 159 -0.13 6.41 -5.55
N VAL A 160 -0.13 7.69 -5.88
CA VAL A 160 0.85 8.67 -5.41
C VAL A 160 0.15 9.86 -4.78
N ARG A 161 0.74 10.40 -3.71
CA ARG A 161 0.29 11.68 -3.15
C ARG A 161 0.68 12.81 -4.10
N ILE A 162 -0.23 13.76 -4.25
CA ILE A 162 -0.03 15.01 -4.99
C ILE A 162 0.17 16.12 -3.95
N TRP A 163 1.29 16.82 -4.06
CA TRP A 163 1.66 17.95 -3.23
C TRP A 163 1.40 19.27 -3.93
N ASN A 164 1.48 19.28 -5.26
CA ASN A 164 1.36 20.49 -6.07
C ASN A 164 0.39 20.32 -7.24
N LEU A 165 -0.27 21.41 -7.64
CA LEU A 165 -1.24 21.41 -8.74
C LEU A 165 -0.64 20.92 -10.07
N TYR A 166 0.65 21.18 -10.32
CA TYR A 166 1.31 20.77 -11.55
C TYR A 166 1.58 19.26 -11.65
N GLU A 167 1.60 18.54 -10.52
CA GLU A 167 1.74 17.08 -10.45
C GLU A 167 0.43 16.37 -10.84
N ILE A 168 -0.71 17.07 -10.76
CA ILE A 168 -1.99 16.52 -11.22
C ILE A 168 -1.92 16.27 -12.74
N PRO A 169 -2.26 15.04 -13.20
CA PRO A 169 -2.31 14.74 -14.63
C PRO A 169 -3.24 15.70 -15.38
N GLY A 170 -2.87 16.06 -16.61
CA GLY A 170 -3.54 17.12 -17.37
C GLY A 170 -5.06 16.93 -17.47
N VAL A 171 -5.52 15.68 -17.63
CA VAL A 171 -6.94 15.34 -17.69
C VAL A 171 -7.69 15.71 -16.41
N PHE A 172 -7.07 15.61 -15.23
CA PHE A 172 -7.69 15.88 -13.91
C PHE A 172 -7.44 17.31 -13.40
N ARG A 173 -6.48 18.03 -13.99
CA ARG A 173 -5.96 19.28 -13.43
C ARG A 173 -6.99 20.39 -13.38
N GLU A 174 -7.68 20.64 -14.49
CA GLU A 174 -8.67 21.72 -14.53
C GLU A 174 -9.86 21.47 -13.59
N PRO A 175 -10.50 20.28 -13.57
CA PRO A 175 -11.57 20.01 -12.63
C PRO A 175 -11.12 20.11 -11.16
N ALA A 176 -9.95 19.55 -10.82
CA ALA A 176 -9.39 19.68 -9.46
C ALA A 176 -9.14 21.15 -9.08
N ARG A 177 -8.63 21.97 -10.03
CA ARG A 177 -8.40 23.41 -9.83
C ARG A 177 -9.68 24.21 -9.61
N HIS A 178 -10.77 23.85 -10.29
CA HIS A 178 -12.07 24.52 -10.11
C HIS A 178 -12.73 24.15 -8.78
N TRP A 179 -12.51 22.92 -8.30
CA TRP A 179 -13.08 22.45 -7.05
C TRP A 179 -12.40 23.05 -5.80
N MET A 180 -11.08 23.29 -5.85
CA MET A 180 -10.33 23.84 -4.71
C MET A 180 -10.54 25.37 -4.55
N GLU A 181 -10.72 25.85 -3.30
CA GLU A 181 -10.94 27.27 -2.98
C GLU A 181 -9.64 28.12 -3.00
N ARG A 182 -8.87 28.05 -4.10
CA ARG A 182 -7.59 28.75 -4.39
C ARG A 182 -6.37 28.40 -3.52
N ASP A 183 -6.52 27.73 -2.38
CA ASP A 183 -5.41 27.30 -1.52
C ASP A 183 -5.29 25.77 -1.46
N ILE A 184 -4.29 25.23 -2.18
CA ILE A 184 -4.06 23.77 -2.26
C ILE A 184 -3.60 23.16 -0.93
N SER A 185 -2.99 23.96 -0.04
CA SER A 185 -2.45 23.44 1.24
C SER A 185 -3.53 22.91 2.20
N LYS A 186 -4.77 23.32 1.97
CA LYS A 186 -5.97 22.87 2.69
C LYS A 186 -6.49 21.51 2.25
N TYR A 187 -6.01 21.01 1.11
CA TYR A 187 -6.50 19.80 0.48
C TYR A 187 -5.39 18.77 0.33
N ASN A 188 -5.75 17.51 0.47
CA ASN A 188 -4.89 16.37 0.21
C ASN A 188 -5.35 15.70 -1.07
N PHE A 189 -4.44 15.47 -2.00
CA PHE A 189 -4.73 14.85 -3.27
C PHE A 189 -3.95 13.55 -3.43
N VAL A 190 -4.58 12.56 -4.04
CA VAL A 190 -3.97 11.29 -4.42
C VAL A 190 -4.39 10.95 -5.84
N TYR A 191 -3.41 10.61 -6.67
CA TYR A 191 -3.63 10.13 -8.02
C TYR A 191 -3.33 8.63 -8.07
N ALA A 192 -4.28 7.85 -8.58
CA ALA A 192 -4.12 6.43 -8.84
C ALA A 192 -4.08 6.20 -10.37
N PRO A 193 -2.94 5.78 -10.93
CA PRO A 193 -2.81 5.51 -12.35
C PRO A 193 -3.49 4.21 -12.75
N ARG A 194 -3.72 4.05 -14.07
CA ARG A 194 -4.16 2.78 -14.64
C ARG A 194 -3.08 1.73 -14.47
N GLN A 195 -3.46 0.54 -14.01
CA GLN A 195 -2.53 -0.57 -13.80
C GLN A 195 -2.42 -1.41 -15.08
N TYR A 196 -1.22 -1.46 -15.68
CA TYR A 196 -1.02 -2.25 -16.91
C TYR A 196 -1.31 -3.75 -16.73
N THR A 197 -1.16 -4.27 -15.52
CA THR A 197 -1.44 -5.68 -15.19
C THR A 197 -2.94 -6.00 -15.05
N ARG A 198 -3.83 -5.00 -15.02
CA ARG A 198 -5.28 -5.17 -14.84
C ARG A 198 -6.03 -4.45 -15.98
N PRO A 199 -6.54 -5.17 -16.99
CA PRO A 199 -7.21 -4.56 -18.15
C PRO A 199 -8.38 -3.64 -17.79
N ASP A 200 -9.12 -4.02 -16.74
CA ASP A 200 -10.29 -3.31 -16.23
C ASP A 200 -9.94 -2.17 -15.26
N SER A 201 -8.64 -1.92 -15.02
CA SER A 201 -8.22 -0.78 -14.22
C SER A 201 -8.41 0.54 -14.98
N PHE A 202 -8.61 1.60 -14.20
CA PHE A 202 -8.83 2.96 -14.68
C PHE A 202 -7.99 3.91 -13.84
N ALA A 203 -7.65 5.06 -14.42
CA ALA A 203 -7.02 6.14 -13.69
C ALA A 203 -8.09 6.95 -12.94
N TYR A 204 -7.80 7.32 -11.69
CA TYR A 204 -8.64 8.23 -10.93
C TYR A 204 -7.80 9.13 -10.02
N LEU A 205 -8.38 10.25 -9.62
CA LEU A 205 -7.83 11.17 -8.65
C LEU A 205 -8.89 11.44 -7.58
N TYR A 206 -8.48 11.48 -6.32
CA TYR A 206 -9.32 12.03 -5.27
C TYR A 206 -8.62 13.15 -4.52
N GLY A 207 -9.41 14.12 -4.09
CA GLY A 207 -9.01 15.24 -3.27
C GLY A 207 -9.89 15.33 -2.04
N TYR A 208 -9.36 15.66 -0.87
CA TYR A 208 -10.19 15.87 0.32
C TYR A 208 -9.63 16.97 1.22
N GLY A 209 -10.51 17.74 1.84
CA GLY A 209 -10.18 18.88 2.69
C GLY A 209 -11.40 19.76 2.91
N GLU A 210 -11.40 20.57 3.97
CA GLU A 210 -12.51 21.50 4.28
C GLU A 210 -13.90 20.82 4.23
N ASP A 211 -14.01 19.64 4.86
CA ASP A 211 -15.21 18.78 4.87
C ASP A 211 -15.76 18.37 3.48
N LYS A 212 -15.00 18.55 2.40
CA LYS A 212 -15.37 18.16 1.04
C LYS A 212 -14.42 17.09 0.49
N LEU A 213 -14.96 16.18 -0.32
CA LEU A 213 -14.21 15.18 -1.08
C LEU A 213 -14.57 15.30 -2.56
N LEU A 214 -13.54 15.38 -3.41
CA LEU A 214 -13.63 15.26 -4.85
C LEU A 214 -13.14 13.89 -5.28
N TYR A 215 -13.84 13.28 -6.22
CA TYR A 215 -13.38 12.12 -6.94
C TYR A 215 -13.55 12.35 -8.44
N LEU A 216 -12.48 12.13 -9.20
CA LEU A 216 -12.43 12.23 -10.65
C LEU A 216 -11.96 10.89 -11.21
N LYS A 217 -12.67 10.35 -12.18
CA LYS A 217 -12.32 9.09 -12.84
C LYS A 217 -12.35 9.24 -14.35
N GLU A 218 -11.37 8.64 -14.99
CA GLU A 218 -11.28 8.58 -16.44
C GLU A 218 -12.24 7.52 -17.01
N ASN A 219 -13.12 7.91 -17.94
CA ASN A 219 -13.94 7.00 -18.73
C ASN A 219 -13.38 6.89 -20.15
N ILE A 220 -13.02 5.68 -20.56
CA ILE A 220 -12.53 5.42 -21.92
C ILE A 220 -13.73 5.28 -22.86
N SER A 221 -13.94 6.28 -23.70
CA SER A 221 -14.86 6.21 -24.83
C SER A 221 -14.25 5.30 -25.91
N LYS A 222 -14.92 4.20 -26.29
CA LYS A 222 -14.48 3.38 -27.43
C LYS A 222 -14.53 4.20 -28.72
N VAL A 223 -13.37 4.39 -29.34
CA VAL A 223 -13.05 4.88 -30.69
C VAL A 223 -14.27 4.97 -31.64
N GLY A 224 -14.72 6.19 -31.91
CA GLY A 224 -15.47 6.49 -33.13
C GLY A 224 -14.55 6.41 -34.35
N ARG A 225 -15.07 5.97 -35.50
CA ARG A 225 -14.32 5.74 -36.77
C ARG A 225 -13.60 6.97 -37.36
N ARG A 226 -13.51 8.09 -36.66
CA ARG A 226 -12.78 9.31 -37.03
C ARG A 226 -11.93 9.78 -35.84
N GLY A 227 -10.78 9.13 -35.66
CA GLY A 227 -9.61 9.49 -34.86
C GLY A 227 -9.64 10.77 -34.01
N GLY A 228 -10.42 10.75 -32.93
CA GLY A 228 -10.28 11.64 -31.78
C GLY A 228 -10.69 10.86 -30.54
N GLU A 229 -9.77 10.66 -29.60
CA GLU A 229 -10.10 10.13 -28.28
C GLU A 229 -10.73 11.27 -27.47
N GLU A 230 -12.06 11.22 -27.30
CA GLU A 230 -12.76 12.13 -26.41
C GLU A 230 -12.88 11.46 -25.04
N THR A 231 -11.94 11.76 -24.14
CA THR A 231 -11.93 11.25 -22.78
C THR A 231 -13.10 11.86 -22.01
N GLN A 232 -14.12 11.06 -21.70
CA GLN A 232 -15.17 11.49 -20.77
C GLN A 232 -14.67 11.30 -19.33
N MET A 233 -15.07 12.20 -18.42
CA MET A 233 -14.68 12.14 -17.01
C MET A 233 -15.93 11.98 -16.15
N GLU A 234 -15.85 11.06 -15.19
CA GLU A 234 -16.80 10.98 -14.09
C GLU A 234 -16.29 11.86 -12.95
N GLN A 235 -17.11 12.80 -12.49
CA GLN A 235 -16.82 13.68 -11.36
C GLN A 235 -17.87 13.48 -10.28
N VAL A 236 -17.41 13.22 -9.06
CA VAL A 236 -18.25 13.02 -7.88
C VAL A 236 -17.74 13.94 -6.77
N GLU A 237 -18.65 14.69 -6.16
CA GLU A 237 -18.37 15.56 -5.01
C GLU A 237 -19.21 15.09 -3.82
N ILE A 238 -18.56 14.96 -2.66
CA ILE A 238 -19.15 14.40 -1.45
C ILE A 238 -18.84 15.35 -0.29
N ASP A 239 -19.86 15.79 0.43
CA ASP A 239 -19.67 16.39 1.75
C ASP A 239 -19.33 15.27 2.73
N ARG A 240 -18.31 15.46 3.58
CA ARG A 240 -17.84 14.45 4.52
C ARG A 240 -18.98 13.91 5.40
N HIS A 241 -19.96 14.75 5.76
CA HIS A 241 -21.09 14.38 6.60
C HIS A 241 -22.15 13.52 5.87
N GLN A 242 -22.08 13.44 4.55
CA GLN A 242 -22.92 12.53 3.76
C GLN A 242 -22.44 11.09 3.86
N ILE A 243 -21.17 10.86 4.22
CA ILE A 243 -20.59 9.52 4.34
C ILE A 243 -21.08 8.89 5.65
N TYR A 244 -21.81 7.79 5.54
CA TYR A 244 -22.34 7.07 6.71
C TYR A 244 -21.63 5.72 6.93
N GLU A 245 -20.88 5.23 5.94
CA GLU A 245 -20.11 4.00 6.09
C GLU A 245 -18.85 4.02 5.21
N VAL A 246 -17.75 3.51 5.76
CA VAL A 246 -16.50 3.24 5.03
C VAL A 246 -16.19 1.75 5.12
N LEU A 247 -15.85 1.12 4.01
CA LEU A 247 -15.44 -0.28 3.94
C LEU A 247 -14.04 -0.37 3.31
N THR A 248 -13.10 -1.00 4.01
CA THR A 248 -11.82 -1.44 3.42
C THR A 248 -11.93 -2.92 3.10
N PHE A 249 -11.81 -3.27 1.82
CA PHE A 249 -11.82 -4.64 1.33
C PHE A 249 -10.43 -5.00 0.84
N GLN A 250 -9.98 -6.21 1.17
CA GLN A 250 -8.80 -6.80 0.54
C GLN A 250 -8.98 -8.30 0.34
N GLU A 251 -8.74 -8.76 -0.88
CA GLU A 251 -8.59 -10.17 -1.23
C GLU A 251 -7.36 -10.34 -2.13
N LEU A 252 -6.27 -10.89 -1.57
CA LEU A 252 -4.96 -10.97 -2.23
C LEU A 252 -4.44 -9.57 -2.65
N LEU A 253 -4.33 -9.32 -3.96
CA LEU A 253 -3.91 -8.05 -4.57
C LEU A 253 -5.10 -7.14 -4.90
N ASP A 254 -6.33 -7.60 -4.71
CA ASP A 254 -7.52 -6.80 -4.90
C ASP A 254 -7.84 -6.04 -3.62
N ALA A 255 -7.39 -4.78 -3.54
CA ALA A 255 -7.73 -3.89 -2.44
C ALA A 255 -8.64 -2.76 -2.93
N ARG A 256 -9.70 -2.49 -2.14
CA ARG A 256 -10.70 -1.47 -2.45
C ARG A 256 -11.01 -0.67 -1.19
N PHE A 257 -11.07 0.64 -1.35
CA PHE A 257 -11.55 1.57 -0.33
C PHE A 257 -12.92 2.07 -0.79
N ILE A 258 -13.96 1.77 -0.03
CA ILE A 258 -15.35 1.90 -0.46
C ILE A 258 -16.06 2.88 0.47
N LEU A 259 -16.71 3.88 -0.10
CA LEU A 259 -17.49 4.89 0.60
C LEU A 259 -18.97 4.68 0.30
N LEU A 260 -19.79 4.63 1.34
CA LEU A 260 -21.25 4.71 1.20
C LEU A 260 -21.70 6.06 1.75
N TYR A 261 -22.44 6.79 0.92
CA TYR A 261 -22.87 8.15 1.23
C TYR A 261 -24.29 8.43 0.73
N SER A 262 -24.96 9.36 1.38
CA SER A 262 -26.32 9.79 1.01
C SER A 262 -26.30 11.15 0.33
N SER A 263 -27.02 11.28 -0.77
CA SER A 263 -27.30 12.57 -1.41
C SER A 263 -28.81 12.76 -1.60
N GLU A 264 -29.23 13.89 -2.17
CA GLU A 264 -30.64 14.17 -2.49
C GLU A 264 -31.27 13.11 -3.40
N THR A 265 -30.46 12.42 -4.20
CA THR A 265 -30.91 11.40 -5.17
C THR A 265 -30.92 9.98 -4.60
N GLY A 266 -30.48 9.79 -3.35
CA GLY A 266 -30.51 8.50 -2.67
C GLY A 266 -29.16 8.10 -2.07
N GLN A 267 -28.98 6.79 -1.87
CA GLN A 267 -27.73 6.21 -1.38
C GLN A 267 -26.82 5.83 -2.54
N HIS A 268 -25.53 6.14 -2.39
CA HIS A 268 -24.50 5.95 -3.41
C HIS A 268 -23.31 5.20 -2.86
N VAL A 269 -22.57 4.55 -3.76
CA VAL A 269 -21.35 3.79 -3.44
C VAL A 269 -20.23 4.32 -4.33
N LEU A 270 -19.12 4.73 -3.73
CA LEU A 270 -17.90 5.11 -4.44
C LEU A 270 -16.78 4.13 -4.09
N GLU A 271 -16.22 3.45 -5.10
CA GLU A 271 -15.12 2.51 -4.94
C GLU A 271 -13.80 3.10 -5.45
N LEU A 272 -12.77 3.08 -4.61
CA LEU A 272 -11.40 3.46 -4.94
C LEU A 272 -10.52 2.20 -4.91
N PRO A 273 -10.32 1.52 -6.05
CA PRO A 273 -9.42 0.37 -6.13
C PRO A 273 -7.96 0.80 -6.02
N TYR A 274 -7.14 0.07 -5.27
CA TYR A 274 -5.75 0.47 -5.05
C TYR A 274 -4.83 -0.74 -4.88
N ASN A 275 -3.52 -0.52 -5.01
CA ASN A 275 -2.54 -1.53 -4.64
C ASN A 275 -2.45 -1.60 -3.11
N SER A 276 -2.61 -2.76 -2.49
CA SER A 276 -2.60 -2.91 -1.02
C SER A 276 -1.34 -2.34 -0.35
N SER A 277 -0.21 -2.25 -1.05
CA SER A 277 1.02 -1.63 -0.55
C SER A 277 0.91 -0.10 -0.38
N ALA A 278 -0.05 0.54 -1.07
CA ALA A 278 -0.32 1.97 -1.01
C ALA A 278 -1.38 2.35 0.06
N TYR A 279 -1.73 1.44 0.97
CA TYR A 279 -2.72 1.70 2.03
C TYR A 279 -2.44 2.96 2.87
N HIS A 280 -1.16 3.32 3.01
CA HIS A 280 -0.72 4.51 3.74
C HIS A 280 -1.24 5.84 3.14
N LEU A 281 -1.71 5.85 1.88
CA LEU A 281 -2.37 6.99 1.26
C LEU A 281 -3.87 7.07 1.59
N TYR A 282 -4.49 5.93 1.92
CA TYR A 282 -5.93 5.82 2.23
C TYR A 282 -6.21 5.90 3.73
N ASN A 283 -5.25 5.56 4.59
CA ASN A 283 -5.38 5.73 6.03
C ASN A 283 -5.64 7.19 6.46
N PRO A 284 -4.92 8.20 5.93
CA PRO A 284 -5.22 9.61 6.21
C PRO A 284 -6.62 10.02 5.75
N LEU A 285 -7.09 9.51 4.59
CA LEU A 285 -8.45 9.72 4.13
C LEU A 285 -9.48 9.11 5.10
N LEU A 286 -9.28 7.86 5.52
CA LEU A 286 -10.13 7.21 6.52
C LEU A 286 -10.19 8.02 7.82
N ASN A 287 -9.03 8.42 8.34
CA ASN A 287 -8.93 9.23 9.54
C ASN A 287 -9.70 10.55 9.37
N TRP A 288 -9.51 11.24 8.23
CA TRP A 288 -10.22 12.48 7.93
C TRP A 288 -11.74 12.28 7.88
N ILE A 289 -12.24 11.26 7.18
CA ILE A 289 -13.68 10.93 7.12
C ILE A 289 -14.25 10.79 8.53
N LEU A 290 -13.54 10.04 9.38
CA LEU A 290 -13.92 9.76 10.76
C LEU A 290 -13.67 10.95 11.72
N GLY A 291 -13.20 12.09 11.23
CA GLY A 291 -12.97 13.29 12.05
C GLY A 291 -11.74 13.21 12.96
N LEU A 292 -10.78 12.35 12.63
CA LEU A 292 -9.52 12.15 13.34
C LEU A 292 -8.39 12.95 12.70
N LYS A 293 -7.28 13.09 13.43
CA LYS A 293 -6.03 13.63 12.86
C LYS A 293 -5.49 12.70 11.76
N TRP A 294 -4.83 13.28 10.77
CA TRP A 294 -4.28 12.54 9.64
C TRP A 294 -3.31 11.42 10.05
N ASP A 295 -2.55 11.63 11.13
CA ASP A 295 -1.54 10.74 11.70
C ASP A 295 -2.06 9.91 12.90
N PHE A 296 -3.37 9.78 13.07
CA PHE A 296 -3.97 9.06 14.19
C PHE A 296 -3.42 7.62 14.32
N ASP A 297 -2.80 7.33 15.46
CA ASP A 297 -2.22 6.03 15.80
C ASP A 297 -3.16 5.25 16.74
N THR A 298 -3.77 4.21 16.18
CA THR A 298 -4.62 3.27 16.92
C THR A 298 -3.87 2.54 18.04
N SER A 299 -2.57 2.33 17.90
CA SER A 299 -1.74 1.63 18.88
C SER A 299 -1.51 2.47 20.13
N LEU A 300 -1.46 3.79 19.97
CA LEU A 300 -1.41 4.72 21.10
C LEU A 300 -2.75 4.72 21.85
N ALA A 301 -3.87 4.76 21.12
CA ALA A 301 -5.21 4.69 21.70
C ALA A 301 -5.44 3.40 22.49
N GLU A 302 -4.94 2.26 21.99
CA GLU A 302 -4.99 0.98 22.70
C GLU A 302 -4.25 1.01 24.05
N ARG A 303 -3.13 1.73 24.18
CA ARG A 303 -2.36 1.75 25.44
C ARG A 303 -3.15 2.31 26.61
N GLU A 304 -4.02 3.28 26.34
CA GLU A 304 -4.89 3.89 27.36
C GLU A 304 -6.04 2.96 27.75
N HIS A 305 -6.63 2.27 26.75
CA HIS A 305 -7.76 1.36 26.93
C HIS A 305 -7.50 0.04 26.20
N PRO A 306 -6.86 -0.96 26.82
CA PRO A 306 -6.45 -2.19 26.14
C PRO A 306 -7.59 -3.04 25.58
N ARG A 307 -7.36 -3.70 24.44
CA ARG A 307 -8.33 -4.63 23.83
C ARG A 307 -8.60 -5.84 24.73
N PRO A 308 -9.82 -6.42 24.71
CA PRO A 308 -10.15 -7.63 25.48
C PRO A 308 -9.24 -8.82 25.14
N GLN A 309 -8.50 -9.33 26.13
CA GLN A 309 -7.61 -10.48 25.93
C GLN A 309 -8.35 -11.76 25.53
N GLU A 310 -9.61 -11.92 25.95
CA GLU A 310 -10.44 -13.06 25.53
C GLU A 310 -10.63 -13.12 24.01
N LEU A 311 -10.66 -11.98 23.32
CA LEU A 311 -10.74 -11.96 21.85
C LEU A 311 -9.45 -12.52 21.24
N CYS A 312 -8.29 -12.24 21.82
CA CYS A 312 -7.00 -12.80 21.39
C CYS A 312 -6.98 -14.33 21.49
N GLN A 313 -7.55 -14.87 22.57
CA GLN A 313 -7.67 -16.32 22.77
C GLN A 313 -8.66 -16.98 21.79
N LYS A 314 -9.75 -16.29 21.45
CA LYS A 314 -10.77 -16.78 20.49
C LYS A 314 -10.27 -16.70 19.04
N SER A 315 -9.61 -15.60 18.67
CA SER A 315 -9.05 -15.38 17.35
C SER A 315 -8.01 -14.27 17.37
N MET A 316 -6.74 -14.64 17.15
CA MET A 316 -5.66 -13.68 16.96
C MET A 316 -5.91 -12.75 15.77
N SER A 317 -6.56 -13.25 14.71
CA SER A 317 -6.86 -12.42 13.54
C SER A 317 -7.87 -11.34 13.86
N MET A 318 -8.98 -11.69 14.51
CA MET A 318 -10.00 -10.72 14.88
C MET A 318 -9.50 -9.77 15.97
N TYR A 319 -8.65 -10.26 16.88
CA TYR A 319 -7.92 -9.40 17.80
C TYR A 319 -7.10 -8.34 17.05
N ASN A 320 -6.31 -8.73 16.04
CA ASN A 320 -5.52 -7.77 15.26
C ASN A 320 -6.40 -6.76 14.50
N TYR A 321 -7.45 -7.20 13.81
CA TYR A 321 -8.36 -6.27 13.11
C TYR A 321 -9.12 -5.35 14.05
N SER A 322 -9.41 -5.79 15.27
CA SER A 322 -10.11 -4.96 16.26
C SER A 322 -9.35 -3.70 16.65
N LEU A 323 -8.03 -3.62 16.43
CA LEU A 323 -7.26 -2.40 16.64
C LEU A 323 -7.79 -1.23 15.80
N ASN A 324 -8.39 -1.51 14.64
CA ASN A 324 -8.98 -0.47 13.80
C ASN A 324 -10.24 0.16 14.43
N ALA A 325 -10.90 -0.51 15.38
CA ALA A 325 -12.11 -0.01 16.03
C ALA A 325 -11.87 1.30 16.80
N TYR A 326 -10.65 1.54 17.30
CA TYR A 326 -10.29 2.79 18.00
C TYR A 326 -10.43 4.05 17.14
N ARG A 327 -10.60 3.93 15.82
CA ARG A 327 -10.97 5.07 14.98
C ARG A 327 -12.41 5.57 15.21
N LEU A 328 -13.26 4.78 15.87
CA LEU A 328 -14.65 5.12 16.16
C LEU A 328 -14.90 5.39 17.65
N GLY A 329 -13.88 5.41 18.50
CA GLY A 329 -14.04 5.64 19.94
C GLY A 329 -12.82 5.24 20.74
N LYS A 330 -12.81 5.57 22.04
CA LYS A 330 -11.64 5.34 22.90
C LYS A 330 -11.66 3.98 23.58
N GLU A 331 -12.84 3.43 23.83
CA GLU A 331 -13.00 2.21 24.62
C GLU A 331 -13.91 1.17 23.94
N PHE A 332 -13.61 -0.10 24.19
CA PHE A 332 -14.44 -1.23 23.80
C PHE A 332 -15.61 -1.38 24.79
N GLN A 333 -16.81 -0.96 24.40
CA GLN A 333 -18.00 -1.11 25.24
C GLN A 333 -18.42 -2.59 25.38
N SER A 334 -18.40 -3.30 24.25
CA SER A 334 -18.69 -4.73 24.14
C SER A 334 -18.23 -5.23 22.76
N TYR A 335 -18.24 -6.55 22.55
CA TYR A 335 -18.03 -7.09 21.21
C TYR A 335 -18.82 -8.38 21.00
N THR A 336 -19.21 -8.64 19.76
CA THR A 336 -19.75 -9.92 19.31
C THR A 336 -18.75 -10.58 18.37
N TYR A 337 -18.36 -11.81 18.68
CA TYR A 337 -17.52 -12.64 17.82
C TYR A 337 -18.30 -13.90 17.40
N LYS A 338 -18.30 -14.19 16.10
CA LYS A 338 -18.89 -15.41 15.53
C LYS A 338 -17.87 -16.05 14.60
N SER A 339 -17.85 -17.38 14.55
CA SER A 339 -17.02 -18.12 13.60
C SER A 339 -17.72 -19.36 13.11
N LYS A 340 -17.50 -19.72 11.84
CA LYS A 340 -18.05 -20.92 11.21
C LYS A 340 -16.91 -21.71 10.54
N PRO A 341 -16.73 -23.00 10.87
CA PRO A 341 -15.78 -23.83 10.16
C PRO A 341 -16.31 -24.13 8.75
N TYR A 342 -15.45 -23.94 7.75
CA TYR A 342 -15.68 -24.32 6.37
C TYR A 342 -14.74 -25.47 6.00
N HIS A 343 -15.33 -26.59 5.57
CA HIS A 343 -14.58 -27.76 5.12
C HIS A 343 -14.60 -27.81 3.59
N PRO A 344 -13.47 -27.52 2.92
CA PRO A 344 -13.42 -27.59 1.47
C PRO A 344 -13.69 -29.01 0.99
N VAL A 345 -14.44 -29.15 -0.10
CA VAL A 345 -14.72 -30.45 -0.72
C VAL A 345 -13.47 -30.91 -1.47
N GLY A 346 -12.70 -31.82 -0.85
CA GLY A 346 -11.49 -32.41 -1.45
C GLY A 346 -10.56 -33.03 -0.41
N LYS A 347 -9.94 -34.16 -0.75
CA LYS A 347 -9.00 -34.86 0.16
C LYS A 347 -7.79 -33.98 0.47
N GLY A 348 -7.55 -33.70 1.76
CA GLY A 348 -6.31 -33.07 2.26
C GLY A 348 -6.34 -31.55 2.41
N LEU A 349 -7.48 -30.88 2.15
CA LEU A 349 -7.60 -29.44 2.40
C LEU A 349 -7.90 -29.16 3.87
N LYS A 350 -7.08 -28.30 4.50
CA LYS A 350 -7.31 -27.83 5.89
C LYS A 350 -8.64 -27.06 5.95
N ALA A 351 -9.39 -27.28 7.03
CA ALA A 351 -10.58 -26.49 7.32
C ALA A 351 -10.21 -25.00 7.39
N GLN A 352 -10.99 -24.16 6.75
CA GLN A 352 -10.87 -22.71 6.84
C GLN A 352 -11.87 -22.20 7.87
N LEU A 353 -11.53 -21.11 8.55
CA LEU A 353 -12.43 -20.46 9.49
C LEU A 353 -12.99 -19.21 8.81
N GLU A 354 -14.31 -19.12 8.74
CA GLU A 354 -15.03 -17.90 8.40
C GLU A 354 -15.36 -17.17 9.70
N GLU A 355 -14.98 -15.90 9.81
CA GLU A 355 -14.98 -15.15 11.07
C GLU A 355 -15.68 -13.80 10.91
N TRP A 356 -16.45 -13.42 11.93
CA TRP A 356 -17.12 -12.12 12.02
C TRP A 356 -16.87 -11.52 13.41
N LEU A 357 -16.55 -10.24 13.44
CA LEU A 357 -16.41 -9.43 14.63
C LEU A 357 -17.25 -8.17 14.48
N SER A 358 -17.96 -7.79 15.53
CA SER A 358 -18.73 -6.54 15.60
C SER A 358 -18.47 -5.86 16.94
N ILE A 359 -18.08 -4.59 16.91
CA ILE A 359 -17.67 -3.80 18.06
C ILE A 359 -18.41 -2.45 18.01
N PRO A 360 -19.43 -2.25 18.84
CA PRO A 360 -20.01 -0.93 19.08
C PRO A 360 -18.97 -0.01 19.74
N MET A 361 -18.82 1.19 19.19
CA MET A 361 -17.91 2.24 19.66
C MET A 361 -18.70 3.55 19.85
N GLU A 362 -18.09 4.55 20.49
CA GLU A 362 -18.74 5.83 20.82
C GLU A 362 -19.35 6.54 19.60
N GLN A 363 -18.66 6.52 18.47
CA GLN A 363 -19.01 7.23 17.24
C GLN A 363 -19.62 6.33 16.17
N GLY A 364 -19.97 5.08 16.52
CA GLY A 364 -20.57 4.16 15.56
C GLY A 364 -20.28 2.69 15.86
N LYS A 365 -20.05 1.89 14.82
CA LYS A 365 -19.81 0.45 14.94
C LYS A 365 -18.74 0.01 13.98
N PHE A 366 -17.75 -0.72 14.49
CA PHE A 366 -16.74 -1.39 13.69
C PHE A 366 -17.15 -2.85 13.44
N GLU A 367 -17.05 -3.31 12.20
CA GLU A 367 -17.23 -4.71 11.87
C GLU A 367 -16.02 -5.23 11.08
N ALA A 368 -15.57 -6.45 11.40
CA ALA A 368 -14.56 -7.14 10.63
C ALA A 368 -15.08 -8.49 10.16
N TYR A 369 -14.79 -8.82 8.91
CA TYR A 369 -15.08 -10.11 8.31
C TYR A 369 -13.82 -10.70 7.68
N ARG A 370 -13.66 -12.01 7.80
CA ARG A 370 -12.56 -12.73 7.19
C ARG A 370 -12.97 -14.11 6.71
N PHE A 371 -12.56 -14.43 5.49
CA PHE A 371 -12.64 -15.77 4.93
C PHE A 371 -11.50 -16.03 3.94
N GLY A 372 -10.63 -16.99 4.23
CA GLY A 372 -9.45 -17.23 3.39
C GLY A 372 -8.52 -16.01 3.33
N TYR A 373 -8.35 -15.45 2.13
CA TYR A 373 -7.58 -14.21 1.90
C TYR A 373 -8.44 -12.94 1.88
N ARG A 374 -9.78 -13.11 1.89
CA ARG A 374 -10.72 -11.99 1.91
C ARG A 374 -10.81 -11.45 3.32
N THR A 375 -10.65 -10.14 3.42
CA THR A 375 -10.68 -9.37 4.66
C THR A 375 -11.47 -8.09 4.41
N GLU A 376 -12.37 -7.78 5.32
CA GLU A 376 -13.22 -6.60 5.25
C GLU A 376 -13.24 -5.93 6.61
N CYS A 377 -13.05 -4.61 6.64
CA CYS A 377 -13.29 -3.79 7.83
C CYS A 377 -14.31 -2.71 7.46
N ARG A 378 -15.43 -2.67 8.17
CA ARG A 378 -16.51 -1.71 7.99
C ARG A 378 -16.55 -0.76 9.17
N TYR A 379 -16.62 0.53 8.88
CA TYR A 379 -16.74 1.61 9.83
C TYR A 379 -18.11 2.24 9.60
N LEU A 380 -19.11 1.80 10.36
CA LEU A 380 -20.44 2.41 10.34
C LEU A 380 -20.42 3.64 11.24
N ILE A 381 -20.68 4.80 10.66
CA ILE A 381 -20.61 6.08 11.37
C ILE A 381 -21.99 6.36 11.98
N GLY A 382 -22.03 6.59 13.29
CA GLY A 382 -23.27 6.98 13.97
C GLY A 382 -23.78 8.32 13.47
N ALA A 383 -25.11 8.51 13.42
CA ALA A 383 -25.69 9.82 13.18
C ALA A 383 -25.20 10.79 14.26
N LYS A 384 -24.62 11.93 13.85
CA LYS A 384 -24.16 12.99 14.75
C LYS A 384 -25.32 13.75 15.38
#